data_AF-A0A7R9KJZ9-F1
#
_entry.id   AF-A0A7R9KJZ9-F1
#
_cell.length_a   1.000
_cell.length_b   1.000
_cell.length_c   1.000
_cell.angle_alpha   90.00
_cell.angle_beta   90.00
_cell.angle_gamma   90.00
#
_symmetry.space_group_name_H-M   'P 1'
#
loop_
_entity.id
_entity.type
_entity.pdbx_description
1 polymer ?
#
loop_
_entity_poly.entity_id
_entity_poly.type
_entity_poly.pdbx_seq_one_letter_code
_entity_poly.pdbx_strand_id
1 'polypeptide(L)'
;MSVGGHRLWAHKSFKARFPLKLLLLILQTTTLNGSALAYARDHRTHHKWTDQKQDPKNPSRGMFYAHIGWWLLRKKDIVKHYGNKLSFDDLYADSLITFQHKFYIPLAIVCGLLVPTLIPWCLWREHLLTAFLLCGPLRICVTLHHLFTVNSLAHYVGRRPYDRSMRPTENRLVIYLSLGEGN
;
A
#
# COMPACT_ATOMS: atom_id res chain seq x y z
N MET A 1 1.77 -6.30 2.40
CA MET A 1 1.67 -5.37 1.26
C MET A 1 2.70 -5.62 0.16
N SER A 2 4.01 -5.62 0.46
CA SER A 2 5.08 -5.87 -0.54
C SER A 2 4.83 -7.14 -1.40
N VAL A 3 4.62 -8.29 -0.77
CA VAL A 3 4.44 -9.54 -1.53
C VAL A 3 3.07 -9.63 -2.21
N GLY A 4 2.00 -9.32 -1.48
CA GLY A 4 0.61 -9.38 -1.97
C GLY A 4 0.22 -8.18 -2.84
N GLY A 5 -0.11 -7.07 -2.19
CA GLY A 5 -0.50 -5.80 -2.81
C GLY A 5 0.34 -5.42 -4.02
N HIS A 6 1.67 -5.40 -3.83
CA HIS A 6 2.61 -4.89 -4.80
C HIS A 6 3.03 -5.94 -5.83
N ARG A 7 3.75 -6.99 -5.44
CA ARG A 7 4.33 -7.95 -6.39
C ARG A 7 3.29 -8.89 -7.02
N LEU A 8 2.35 -9.41 -6.24
CA LEU A 8 1.34 -10.35 -6.74
C LEU A 8 0.23 -9.63 -7.53
N TRP A 9 -0.48 -8.67 -6.93
CA TRP A 9 -1.66 -8.08 -7.55
C TRP A 9 -1.36 -6.87 -8.43
N ALA A 10 -0.43 -5.99 -8.07
CA ALA A 10 -0.13 -4.84 -8.91
C ALA A 10 0.75 -5.22 -10.12
N HIS A 11 1.83 -5.98 -9.91
CA HIS A 11 2.79 -6.33 -10.96
C HIS A 11 2.66 -7.72 -11.58
N LYS A 12 1.89 -8.64 -10.96
CA LYS A 12 1.78 -10.03 -11.45
C LYS A 12 3.12 -10.74 -11.59
N SER A 13 4.09 -10.42 -10.72
CA SER A 13 5.45 -10.96 -10.81
C SER A 13 5.53 -12.47 -10.56
N PHE A 14 4.51 -13.07 -9.94
CA PHE A 14 4.39 -14.50 -9.71
C PHE A 14 2.91 -14.92 -9.60
N LYS A 15 2.65 -16.23 -9.61
CA LYS A 15 1.32 -16.82 -9.39
C LYS A 15 1.27 -17.48 -8.01
N ALA A 16 0.18 -17.29 -7.29
CA ALA A 16 -0.05 -17.89 -5.98
C ALA A 16 -1.29 -18.79 -6.00
N ARG A 17 -1.24 -19.93 -5.28
CA ARG A 17 -2.42 -20.77 -5.01
C ARG A 17 -3.30 -20.13 -3.94
N PHE A 18 -4.54 -20.60 -3.84
CA PHE A 18 -5.56 -20.07 -2.94
C PHE A 18 -5.09 -19.84 -1.49
N PRO A 19 -4.40 -20.79 -0.80
CA PRO A 19 -4.01 -20.58 0.60
C PRO A 19 -3.09 -19.37 0.79
N LEU A 20 -2.09 -19.23 -0.09
CA LEU A 20 -1.19 -18.10 -0.06
C LEU A 20 -1.89 -16.80 -0.43
N LYS A 21 -2.79 -16.81 -1.43
CA LYS A 21 -3.59 -15.62 -1.78
C LYS A 21 -4.43 -15.14 -0.60
N LEU A 22 -5.12 -16.06 0.08
CA LEU A 22 -5.94 -15.75 1.25
C LEU A 22 -5.11 -15.17 2.38
N LEU A 23 -3.98 -15.80 2.72
CA LEU A 23 -3.06 -15.30 3.73
C LEU A 23 -2.58 -13.89 3.39
N LEU A 24 -2.09 -13.66 2.17
CA LEU A 24 -1.61 -12.35 1.73
C LEU A 24 -2.71 -11.30 1.74
N LEU A 25 -3.97 -11.68 1.50
CA LEU A 25 -5.11 -10.77 1.47
C LEU A 25 -5.51 -10.33 2.88
N ILE A 26 -5.48 -11.26 3.84
CA ILE A 26 -5.66 -10.96 5.26
C ILE A 26 -4.54 -10.01 5.71
N LEU A 27 -3.28 -10.36 5.43
CA LEU A 27 -2.12 -9.53 5.75
C LEU A 27 -2.12 -8.17 5.03
N GLN A 28 -2.72 -8.04 3.84
CA GLN A 28 -2.94 -6.75 3.20
C GLN A 28 -3.97 -5.93 3.97
N THR A 29 -5.08 -6.57 4.36
CA THR A 29 -6.19 -5.92 5.07
C THR A 29 -5.75 -5.37 6.43
N THR A 30 -4.83 -6.05 7.13
CA THR A 30 -4.28 -5.59 8.42
C THR A 30 -3.49 -4.28 8.30
N THR A 31 -3.06 -3.87 7.10
CA THR A 31 -2.29 -2.62 6.88
C THR A 31 -3.14 -1.36 6.80
N LEU A 32 -4.45 -1.51 6.59
CA LEU A 32 -5.41 -0.41 6.36
C LEU A 32 -5.07 0.53 5.20
N ASN A 33 -4.18 0.14 4.28
CA ASN A 33 -3.81 0.94 3.12
C ASN A 33 -4.77 0.77 1.91
N GLY A 34 -6.06 0.59 2.19
CA GLY A 34 -7.08 0.30 1.18
C GLY A 34 -7.14 -1.18 0.76
N SER A 35 -8.22 -1.53 0.07
CA SER A 35 -8.41 -2.87 -0.51
C SER A 35 -7.28 -3.24 -1.48
N ALA A 36 -7.01 -4.52 -1.66
CA ALA A 36 -6.00 -4.99 -2.61
C ALA A 36 -6.27 -4.47 -4.04
N LEU A 37 -7.55 -4.43 -4.44
CA LEU A 37 -8.00 -3.88 -5.71
C LEU A 37 -7.67 -2.39 -5.84
N ALA A 38 -8.10 -1.57 -4.88
CA ALA A 38 -7.86 -0.13 -4.90
C ALA A 38 -6.36 0.21 -4.91
N TYR A 39 -5.58 -0.50 -4.09
CA TYR A 39 -4.13 -0.35 -4.06
C TYR A 39 -3.50 -0.67 -5.41
N ALA A 40 -3.81 -1.84 -5.99
CA ALA A 40 -3.25 -2.25 -7.28
C ALA A 40 -3.65 -1.29 -8.41
N ARG A 41 -4.88 -0.75 -8.40
CA ARG A 41 -5.33 0.27 -9.36
C ARG A 41 -4.48 1.53 -9.29
N ASP A 42 -4.30 2.08 -8.09
CA ASP A 42 -3.49 3.28 -7.89
C ASP A 42 -2.02 3.03 -8.23
N HIS A 43 -1.50 1.86 -7.88
CA HIS A 43 -0.12 1.48 -8.13
C HIS A 43 0.20 1.30 -9.61
N ARG A 44 -0.67 0.61 -10.36
CA ARG A 44 -0.52 0.49 -11.82
C ARG A 44 -0.63 1.85 -12.51
N THR A 45 -1.51 2.73 -12.01
CA THR A 45 -1.62 4.12 -12.50
C THR A 45 -0.32 4.89 -12.22
N HIS A 46 0.21 4.79 -11.01
CA HIS A 46 1.49 5.40 -10.64
C HIS A 46 2.63 4.95 -11.56
N HIS A 47 2.77 3.64 -11.84
CA HIS A 47 3.82 3.15 -12.74
C HIS A 47 3.62 3.54 -14.21
N LYS A 48 2.38 3.62 -14.68
CA LYS A 48 2.12 3.98 -16.09
C LYS A 48 2.44 5.45 -16.38
N TRP A 49 2.21 6.32 -15.40
CA TRP A 49 2.35 7.77 -15.54
C TRP A 49 3.33 8.39 -14.54
N THR A 50 4.35 7.65 -14.11
CA THR A 50 5.29 8.05 -13.06
C THR A 50 5.82 9.46 -13.28
N ASP A 51 5.82 10.27 -12.21
CA ASP A 51 6.27 11.67 -12.19
C ASP A 51 5.43 12.66 -13.02
N GLN A 52 4.36 12.21 -13.69
CA GLN A 52 3.48 13.05 -14.52
C GLN A 52 2.22 13.51 -13.76
N LYS A 53 1.43 14.41 -14.36
CA LYS A 53 0.22 14.98 -13.73
C LYS A 53 -0.87 13.92 -13.44
N GLN A 54 -0.82 12.80 -14.13
CA GLN A 54 -1.73 11.66 -14.03
C GLN A 54 -1.32 10.70 -12.91
N ASP A 55 -0.11 10.81 -12.37
CA ASP A 55 0.36 10.02 -11.23
C ASP A 55 -0.40 10.42 -9.96
N PRO A 56 -1.11 9.48 -9.29
CA PRO A 56 -1.81 9.76 -8.04
C PRO A 56 -0.89 10.30 -6.93
N LYS A 57 0.40 9.95 -6.95
CA LYS A 57 1.37 10.26 -5.89
C LYS A 57 2.52 11.15 -6.39
N ASN A 58 2.26 11.90 -7.46
CA ASN A 58 3.28 12.64 -8.20
C ASN A 58 4.28 13.40 -7.29
N PRO A 59 5.57 13.00 -7.25
CA PRO A 59 6.59 13.67 -6.45
C PRO A 59 6.90 15.08 -6.94
N SER A 60 6.56 15.48 -8.17
CA SER A 60 6.69 16.87 -8.64
C SER A 60 5.88 17.87 -7.82
N ARG A 61 4.88 17.40 -7.07
CA ARG A 61 4.07 18.24 -6.18
C ARG A 61 4.68 18.45 -4.80
N GLY A 62 5.91 17.99 -4.58
CA GLY A 62 6.63 18.11 -3.33
C GLY A 62 6.62 16.82 -2.51
N MET A 63 7.67 16.67 -1.70
CA MET A 63 7.88 15.49 -0.86
C MET A 63 6.71 15.21 0.10
N PHE A 64 6.12 16.27 0.71
CA PHE A 64 4.96 16.11 1.58
C PHE A 64 3.74 15.55 0.84
N TYR A 65 3.50 16.02 -0.39
CA TYR A 65 2.39 15.51 -1.20
C TYR A 65 2.59 14.03 -1.54
N ALA A 66 3.77 13.65 -2.00
CA ALA A 66 4.09 12.26 -2.34
C ALA A 66 4.11 11.34 -1.11
N HIS A 67 4.46 11.87 0.07
CA HIS A 67 4.42 11.12 1.31
C HIS A 67 2.98 10.85 1.74
N ILE A 68 2.23 11.89 2.13
CA ILE A 68 0.89 11.74 2.72
C ILE A 68 -0.18 12.61 2.06
N GLY A 69 0.19 13.71 1.41
CA GLY A 69 -0.79 14.66 0.86
C GLY A 69 -1.69 14.07 -0.22
N TRP A 70 -1.24 13.07 -0.98
CA TRP A 70 -2.07 12.33 -1.93
C TRP A 70 -3.22 11.54 -1.27
N TRP A 71 -3.05 11.18 0.01
CA TRP A 71 -4.06 10.49 0.81
C TRP A 71 -5.07 11.46 1.44
N LEU A 72 -4.58 12.65 1.84
CA LEU A 72 -5.39 13.68 2.51
C LEU A 72 -6.26 14.48 1.54
N LEU A 73 -5.90 14.50 0.25
CA LEU A 73 -6.58 15.29 -0.77
C LEU A 73 -7.36 14.40 -1.74
N ARG A 74 -8.49 14.93 -2.23
CA ARG A 74 -9.24 14.25 -3.30
C ARG A 74 -8.36 14.09 -4.54
N LYS A 75 -8.42 12.91 -5.17
CA LYS A 75 -7.77 12.66 -6.46
C LYS A 75 -8.30 13.62 -7.51
N LYS A 76 -7.39 14.24 -8.28
CA LYS A 76 -7.72 15.10 -9.42
C LYS A 76 -8.42 14.29 -10.51
N ASP A 77 -9.27 14.94 -11.28
CA ASP A 77 -10.05 14.24 -12.33
C ASP A 77 -9.18 13.67 -13.44
N ILE A 78 -8.04 14.31 -13.73
CA ILE A 78 -7.04 13.76 -14.65
C ILE A 78 -6.52 12.39 -14.19
N VAL A 79 -6.28 12.21 -12.89
CA VAL A 79 -5.80 10.92 -12.33
C VAL A 79 -6.89 9.86 -12.48
N LYS A 80 -8.15 10.21 -12.19
CA LYS A 80 -9.29 9.29 -12.36
C LYS A 80 -9.49 8.90 -13.82
N HIS A 81 -9.48 9.88 -14.72
CA HIS A 81 -9.68 9.68 -16.15
C HIS A 81 -8.63 8.74 -16.74
N TYR A 82 -7.34 8.99 -16.46
CA TYR A 82 -6.26 8.14 -16.96
C TYR A 82 -6.20 6.78 -16.26
N GLY A 83 -6.44 6.73 -14.95
CA GLY A 83 -6.55 5.46 -14.22
C GLY A 83 -7.63 4.53 -14.80
N ASN A 84 -8.74 5.07 -15.30
CA ASN A 84 -9.80 4.30 -15.95
C ASN A 84 -9.44 3.80 -17.37
N LYS A 85 -8.33 4.25 -17.96
CA LYS A 85 -7.84 3.72 -19.25
C LYS A 85 -7.07 2.41 -19.12
N LEU A 86 -6.71 2.02 -17.90
CA LEU A 86 -6.02 0.75 -17.65
C LEU A 86 -7.04 -0.39 -17.51
N SER A 87 -6.68 -1.57 -18.01
CA SER A 87 -7.43 -2.80 -17.71
C SER A 87 -7.07 -3.31 -16.32
N PHE A 88 -8.11 -3.68 -15.59
CA PHE A 88 -8.04 -4.33 -14.28
C PHE A 88 -8.87 -5.62 -14.24
N ASP A 89 -9.19 -6.17 -15.40
CA ASP A 89 -10.10 -7.31 -15.55
C ASP A 89 -9.60 -8.53 -14.77
N ASP A 90 -8.28 -8.68 -14.67
CA ASP A 90 -7.65 -9.71 -13.85
C ASP A 90 -7.95 -9.59 -12.34
N LEU A 91 -8.09 -8.37 -11.83
CA LEU A 91 -8.41 -8.12 -10.42
C LEU A 91 -9.90 -8.31 -10.16
N TYR A 92 -10.75 -7.96 -11.13
CA TYR A 92 -12.19 -8.15 -11.06
C TYR A 92 -12.60 -9.63 -11.26
N ALA A 93 -11.83 -10.40 -12.01
CA ALA A 93 -12.04 -11.83 -12.18
C ALA A 93 -11.68 -12.66 -10.92
N ASP A 94 -10.84 -12.14 -10.02
CA ASP A 94 -10.48 -12.81 -8.78
C ASP A 94 -11.57 -12.56 -7.70
N SER A 95 -12.41 -13.56 -7.46
CA SER A 95 -13.53 -13.49 -6.50
C SER A 95 -13.08 -13.16 -5.08
N LEU A 96 -11.87 -13.56 -4.69
CA LEU A 96 -11.33 -13.30 -3.37
C LEU A 96 -10.98 -11.81 -3.21
N ILE A 97 -10.40 -11.20 -4.25
CA ILE A 97 -10.08 -9.76 -4.26
C ILE A 97 -11.36 -8.92 -4.26
N THR A 98 -12.35 -9.29 -5.08
CA THR A 98 -13.62 -8.55 -5.17
C THR A 98 -14.44 -8.70 -3.88
N PHE A 99 -14.42 -9.86 -3.24
CA PHE A 99 -14.98 -10.06 -1.90
C PHE A 99 -14.33 -9.09 -0.89
N GLN A 100 -12.99 -9.06 -0.84
CA GLN A 100 -12.28 -8.18 0.09
C GLN A 100 -12.53 -6.71 -0.20
N HIS A 101 -12.66 -6.31 -1.47
CA HIS A 101 -12.99 -4.94 -1.84
C HIS A 101 -14.40 -4.56 -1.38
N LYS A 102 -15.39 -5.43 -1.59
CA LYS A 102 -16.80 -5.21 -1.20
C LYS A 102 -16.96 -5.10 0.31
N PHE A 103 -16.27 -5.95 1.06
CA PHE A 103 -16.33 -5.99 2.53
C PHE A 103 -15.11 -5.33 3.20
N TYR A 104 -14.44 -4.42 2.51
CA TYR A 104 -13.16 -3.88 2.98
C TYR A 104 -13.26 -3.24 4.37
N ILE A 105 -14.27 -2.40 4.60
CA ILE A 105 -14.43 -1.67 5.88
C ILE A 105 -14.59 -2.64 7.06
N PRO A 106 -15.57 -3.57 7.07
CA PRO A 106 -15.70 -4.51 8.19
C PRO A 106 -14.46 -5.41 8.34
N LEU A 107 -13.86 -5.88 7.23
CA LEU A 107 -12.64 -6.69 7.30
C LEU A 107 -11.45 -5.90 7.85
N ALA A 108 -11.31 -4.62 7.52
CA ALA A 108 -10.25 -3.75 8.03
C ALA A 108 -10.40 -3.48 9.52
N ILE A 109 -11.63 -3.30 10.02
CA ILE A 109 -11.90 -3.16 11.45
C ILE A 109 -11.55 -4.45 12.18
N VAL A 110 -12.03 -5.60 11.69
CA VAL A 110 -11.78 -6.89 12.34
C VAL A 110 -10.31 -7.28 12.29
N CYS A 111 -9.71 -7.38 11.11
CA CYS A 111 -8.35 -7.85 10.94
C CYS A 111 -7.31 -6.78 11.34
N GLY A 112 -7.62 -5.51 11.18
CA GLY A 112 -6.68 -4.41 11.37
C GLY A 112 -6.75 -3.71 12.72
N LEU A 113 -7.86 -3.81 13.44
CA LEU A 113 -8.01 -3.18 14.77
C LEU A 113 -8.37 -4.21 15.85
N LEU A 114 -9.47 -4.95 15.68
CA LEU A 114 -9.96 -5.84 16.73
C LEU A 114 -9.01 -7.00 17.01
N VAL A 115 -8.65 -7.79 15.99
CA VAL A 115 -7.75 -8.94 16.17
C VAL A 115 -6.40 -8.52 16.76
N PRO A 116 -5.69 -7.49 16.23
CA PRO A 116 -4.42 -7.04 16.81
C PRO A 116 -4.55 -6.51 18.24
N THR A 117 -5.71 -5.98 18.64
CA THR A 117 -5.96 -5.49 20.00
C THR A 117 -6.30 -6.64 20.96
N LEU A 118 -7.07 -7.63 20.51
CA LEU A 118 -7.55 -8.72 21.36
C LEU A 118 -6.46 -9.76 21.65
N ILE A 119 -5.53 -9.99 20.72
CA ILE A 119 -4.41 -10.92 20.92
C ILE A 119 -3.60 -10.59 22.20
N PRO A 120 -3.02 -9.38 22.36
CA PRO A 120 -2.27 -9.03 23.56
C PRO A 120 -3.11 -9.06 24.83
N TRP A 121 -4.35 -8.57 24.75
CA TRP A 121 -5.28 -8.55 25.87
C TRP A 121 -5.62 -9.97 26.37
N CYS A 122 -5.88 -10.91 25.46
CA CYS A 122 -6.26 -12.27 25.82
C CYS A 122 -5.06 -13.17 26.17
N LEU A 123 -3.96 -13.09 25.42
CA LEU A 123 -2.86 -14.06 25.54
C LEU A 123 -1.89 -13.74 26.68
N TRP A 124 -1.60 -12.48 26.93
CA TRP A 124 -0.66 -12.07 28.00
C TRP A 124 -1.23 -10.99 28.93
N ARG A 125 -2.56 -10.79 28.90
CA ARG A 125 -3.30 -9.93 29.83
C ARG A 125 -2.85 -8.47 29.81
N GLU A 126 -2.43 -7.97 28.64
CA GLU A 126 -2.13 -6.56 28.44
C GLU A 126 -3.35 -5.69 28.78
N HIS A 127 -3.15 -4.47 29.26
CA HIS A 127 -4.26 -3.56 29.49
C HIS A 127 -4.95 -3.20 28.16
N LEU A 128 -6.28 -3.31 28.10
CA LEU A 128 -7.03 -3.21 26.83
C LEU A 128 -6.78 -1.90 26.08
N LEU A 129 -6.68 -0.77 26.80
CA LEU A 129 -6.38 0.52 26.20
C LEU A 129 -4.96 0.56 25.62
N THR A 130 -3.99 -0.04 26.31
CA THR A 130 -2.59 -0.11 25.87
C THR A 130 -2.49 -0.95 24.60
N ALA A 131 -3.10 -2.14 24.62
CA ALA A 131 -3.23 -3.02 23.45
C ALA A 131 -3.86 -2.29 22.25
N PHE A 132 -4.96 -1.57 22.48
CA PHE A 132 -5.66 -0.84 21.42
C PHE A 132 -4.79 0.27 20.84
N LEU A 133 -4.21 1.14 21.67
CA LEU A 133 -3.42 2.28 21.21
C LEU A 133 -2.15 1.86 20.47
N LEU A 134 -1.45 0.84 20.97
CA LEU A 134 -0.21 0.34 20.38
C LEU A 134 -0.47 -0.49 19.12
N CYS A 135 -1.31 -1.52 19.20
CA CYS A 135 -1.53 -2.46 18.11
C CYS A 135 -2.55 -1.97 17.08
N GLY A 136 -3.37 -0.98 17.41
CA GLY A 136 -4.25 -0.29 16.47
C GLY A 136 -3.58 0.96 15.89
N PRO A 137 -3.92 2.18 16.36
CA PRO A 137 -3.52 3.44 15.74
C PRO A 137 -2.00 3.60 15.54
N LEU A 138 -1.18 3.33 16.56
CA LEU A 138 0.26 3.56 16.45
C LEU A 138 0.90 2.63 15.42
N ARG A 139 0.65 1.33 15.49
CA ARG A 139 1.11 0.34 14.49
C ARG A 139 0.70 0.75 13.07
N ILE A 140 -0.56 1.14 12.88
CA ILE A 140 -1.09 1.54 11.57
C ILE A 140 -0.36 2.78 11.06
N CYS A 141 -0.21 3.80 11.92
CA CYS A 141 0.50 5.03 11.60
C CYS A 141 1.93 4.75 11.14
N VAL A 142 2.70 3.99 11.94
CA VAL A 142 4.08 3.60 11.60
C VAL A 142 4.12 2.84 10.27
N THR A 143 3.23 1.85 10.09
CA THR A 143 3.17 1.04 8.86
C THR A 143 2.88 1.89 7.61
N LEU A 144 1.96 2.86 7.71
CA LEU A 144 1.59 3.73 6.59
C LEU A 144 2.70 4.73 6.28
N HIS A 145 3.27 5.40 7.27
CA HIS A 145 4.40 6.32 7.05
C HIS A 145 5.58 5.62 6.41
N HIS A 146 5.83 4.40 6.89
CA HIS A 146 6.86 3.57 6.34
C HIS A 146 6.59 3.24 4.85
N LEU A 147 5.38 2.82 4.48
CA LEU A 147 5.01 2.67 3.07
C LEU A 147 5.22 3.97 2.28
N PHE A 148 4.80 5.09 2.85
CA PHE A 148 4.81 6.37 2.18
C PHE A 148 6.24 6.84 1.88
N THR A 149 7.26 6.36 2.60
CA THR A 149 8.67 6.62 2.25
C THR A 149 9.05 6.10 0.87
N VAL A 150 8.42 5.03 0.37
CA VAL A 150 8.69 4.51 -0.99
C VAL A 150 8.19 5.50 -2.05
N ASN A 151 7.06 6.15 -1.82
CA ASN A 151 6.55 7.16 -2.77
C ASN A 151 7.29 8.50 -2.63
N SER A 152 7.82 8.81 -1.44
CA SER A 152 8.48 10.09 -1.16
C SER A 152 10.01 9.97 -1.17
N LEU A 153 10.60 9.40 -0.13
CA LEU A 153 12.05 9.41 0.09
C LEU A 153 12.79 8.73 -1.06
N ALA A 154 12.26 7.62 -1.58
CA ALA A 154 12.89 6.92 -2.71
C ALA A 154 12.80 7.68 -4.05
N HIS A 155 12.02 8.76 -4.18
CA HIS A 155 12.04 9.62 -5.37
C HIS A 155 12.94 10.86 -5.22
N TYR A 156 13.43 11.14 -4.01
CA TYR A 156 14.16 12.37 -3.68
C TYR A 156 15.60 12.12 -3.24
N VAL A 157 15.85 11.05 -2.49
CA VAL A 157 17.14 10.81 -1.84
C VAL A 157 17.60 9.41 -2.18
N GLY A 158 18.70 9.28 -2.93
CA GLY A 158 19.28 7.99 -3.29
C GLY A 158 20.14 8.08 -4.53
N ARG A 159 20.56 6.92 -5.05
CA ARG A 159 21.37 6.80 -6.27
C ARG A 159 20.49 6.40 -7.46
N ARG A 160 20.93 6.71 -8.68
CA ARG A 160 20.24 6.32 -9.93
C ARG A 160 21.18 5.54 -10.84
N PRO A 161 21.47 4.26 -10.53
CA PRO A 161 22.43 3.49 -11.31
C PRO A 161 21.88 3.04 -12.67
N TYR A 162 20.58 2.76 -12.78
CA TYR A 162 19.98 2.21 -14.01
C TYR A 162 19.52 3.29 -15.00
N ASP A 163 18.82 4.32 -14.51
CA ASP A 163 18.31 5.40 -15.35
C ASP A 163 18.36 6.73 -14.60
N ARG A 164 19.13 7.68 -15.12
CA ARG A 164 19.31 9.02 -14.54
C ARG A 164 18.20 10.00 -14.91
N SER A 165 17.42 9.69 -15.96
CA SER A 165 16.34 10.54 -16.46
C SER A 165 15.05 10.41 -15.63
N MET A 166 14.86 9.27 -14.98
CA MET A 166 13.74 9.04 -14.06
C MET A 166 14.06 9.54 -12.65
N ARG A 167 13.01 9.81 -11.84
CA ARG A 167 13.18 10.24 -10.45
C ARG A 167 13.43 9.14 -9.42
N PRO A 168 12.87 7.93 -9.52
CA PRO A 168 13.12 6.85 -8.56
C PRO A 168 14.62 6.66 -8.31
N THR A 169 14.95 6.35 -7.07
CA THR A 169 16.31 6.21 -6.59
C THR A 169 16.45 4.97 -5.71
N GLU A 170 17.60 4.34 -5.78
CA GLU A 170 18.03 3.34 -4.81
C GLU A 170 18.39 4.02 -3.49
N ASN A 171 17.66 3.67 -2.42
CA ASN A 171 17.91 4.18 -1.08
C ASN A 171 17.95 3.04 -0.06
N ARG A 172 19.15 2.76 0.48
CA ARG A 172 19.38 1.70 1.48
C ARG A 172 18.49 1.82 2.71
N LEU A 173 18.25 3.02 3.22
CA LEU A 173 17.36 3.22 4.36
C LEU A 173 15.93 2.80 4.00
N VAL A 174 15.43 3.24 2.84
CA VAL A 174 14.10 2.85 2.37
C VAL A 174 14.04 1.34 2.12
N ILE A 175 15.08 0.72 1.57
CA ILE A 175 15.16 -0.74 1.39
C ILE A 175 14.99 -1.47 2.72
N TYR A 176 15.77 -1.09 3.74
CA TYR A 176 15.71 -1.73 5.05
C TYR A 176 14.37 -1.56 5.72
N LEU A 177 13.86 -0.33 5.74
CA LEU A 177 12.56 -0.07 6.30
C LEU A 177 11.54 -0.90 5.51
N SER A 178 11.47 -0.76 4.18
CA SER A 178 10.42 -1.31 3.30
C SER A 178 10.50 -2.79 3.00
N LEU A 179 11.43 -3.49 3.65
CA LEU A 179 11.65 -4.92 3.44
C LEU A 179 11.92 -5.23 1.96
N GLY A 180 12.67 -4.35 1.29
CA GLY A 180 13.14 -4.55 -0.08
C GLY A 180 12.43 -3.76 -1.19
N GLU A 181 11.66 -2.72 -0.88
CA GLU A 181 10.90 -1.92 -1.86
C GLU A 181 11.55 -0.57 -2.22
N GLY A 182 12.78 -0.32 -1.77
CA GLY A 182 13.53 0.94 -2.03
C GLY A 182 14.65 0.80 -3.06
N ASN A 183 14.59 -0.22 -3.92
CA ASN A 183 15.55 -0.48 -5.00
C ASN A 183 15.15 0.27 -6.28
#